data_AF-A0A939TNT3-F1
#
_entry.id   AF-A0A939TNT3-F1
#
_cell.length_a   1.000
_cell.length_b   1.000
_cell.length_c   1.000
_cell.angle_alpha   90.00
_cell.angle_beta   90.00
_cell.angle_gamma   90.00
#
_symmetry.space_group_name_H-M   'P 1'
#
loop_
_entity.id
_entity.type
_entity.pdbx_description
1 polymer ?
#
loop_
_entity_poly.entity_id
_entity_poly.type
_entity_poly.pdbx_seq_one_letter_code
_entity_poly.pdbx_strand_id
1 'polypeptide(L)'
;MPHTSELTFADAHNAWHASVEAQRTEPFGPLSATALHWIGAEPEEFPDVPGLWSASDDGRVTAWFVSADGVTLDGAAAQGTVSLGPLTGSDARVLEWGDRRIEVAARGGRIALRPRDPGSPVRVRYAGTGTFPADPDWVVTARYVPRTPATVEVDSAVPGRTQQQRSPGRAEFTLGETRIALTLFGDDAAPALQLIFADATGADLTFPAARFVPAVRVDAETVVIDFNRAVNPPCAYSASATCPLPPPENRIAVRIEAGELRPGLRSPSRP
;
A
#
# COMPACT_ATOMS: atom_id res chain seq x y z
N MET A 1 -17.81 17.98 -38.37
CA MET A 1 -16.64 17.44 -37.67
C MET A 1 -16.93 17.54 -36.18
N PRO A 2 -17.13 16.44 -35.44
CA PRO A 2 -17.25 16.56 -34.00
C PRO A 2 -15.86 16.89 -33.44
N HIS A 3 -15.74 18.03 -32.75
CA HIS A 3 -14.56 18.33 -31.96
C HIS A 3 -14.56 17.41 -30.74
N THR A 4 -13.74 16.36 -30.77
CA THR A 4 -13.36 15.65 -29.55
C THR A 4 -12.50 16.63 -28.75
N SER A 5 -13.01 17.22 -27.67
CA SER A 5 -12.18 18.06 -26.81
C SER A 5 -11.12 17.17 -26.14
N GLU A 6 -9.84 17.48 -26.34
CA GLU A 6 -8.76 16.84 -25.59
C GLU A 6 -8.95 17.13 -24.10
N LEU A 7 -8.81 16.09 -23.25
CA LEU A 7 -8.86 16.24 -21.80
C LEU A 7 -7.68 17.09 -21.34
N THR A 8 -7.93 18.06 -20.46
CA THR A 8 -6.84 18.82 -19.84
C THR A 8 -6.07 17.93 -18.86
N PHE A 9 -4.86 18.34 -18.46
CA PHE A 9 -4.08 17.65 -17.42
C PHE A 9 -4.88 17.50 -16.11
N ALA A 10 -5.61 18.55 -15.73
CA ALA A 10 -6.48 18.54 -14.56
C ALA A 10 -7.64 17.54 -14.71
N ASP A 11 -8.27 17.44 -15.89
CA ASP A 11 -9.35 16.46 -16.12
C ASP A 11 -8.83 15.02 -16.05
N ALA A 12 -7.65 14.76 -16.63
CA ALA A 12 -7.01 13.46 -16.56
C ALA A 12 -6.64 13.06 -15.13
N HIS A 13 -6.11 14.00 -14.34
CA HIS A 13 -5.82 13.81 -12.91
C HIS A 13 -7.10 13.54 -12.11
N ASN A 14 -8.16 14.33 -12.33
CA ASN A 14 -9.43 14.14 -11.62
C ASN A 14 -10.07 12.78 -11.91
N ALA A 15 -10.05 12.34 -13.17
CA ALA A 15 -10.55 11.02 -13.55
C ALA A 15 -9.72 9.89 -12.93
N TRP A 16 -8.39 10.03 -12.95
CA TRP A 16 -7.49 9.08 -12.27
C TRP A 16 -7.77 9.03 -10.77
N HIS A 17 -7.84 10.16 -10.09
CA HIS A 17 -8.05 10.21 -8.65
C HIS A 17 -9.43 9.65 -8.26
N ALA A 18 -10.47 9.91 -9.05
CA ALA A 18 -11.79 9.28 -8.84
C ALA A 18 -11.71 7.74 -8.90
N SER A 19 -10.85 7.18 -9.77
CA SER A 19 -10.62 5.74 -9.83
C SER A 19 -9.88 5.20 -8.59
N VAL A 20 -8.94 5.98 -8.03
CA VAL A 20 -8.25 5.64 -6.77
C VAL A 20 -9.26 5.62 -5.62
N GLU A 21 -10.15 6.60 -5.54
CA GLU A 21 -11.20 6.67 -4.51
C GLU A 21 -12.18 5.50 -4.60
N ALA A 22 -12.58 5.12 -5.82
CA ALA A 22 -13.43 3.96 -6.05
C ALA A 22 -12.74 2.66 -5.58
N GLN A 23 -11.49 2.43 -5.98
CA GLN A 23 -10.72 1.24 -5.56
C GLN A 23 -10.52 1.18 -4.04
N ARG A 24 -10.20 2.33 -3.43
CA ARG A 24 -10.02 2.46 -1.98
C ARG A 24 -11.26 2.05 -1.19
N THR A 25 -12.44 2.31 -1.75
CA THR A 25 -13.75 2.05 -1.15
C THR A 25 -14.43 0.78 -1.67
N GLU A 26 -13.74 -0.08 -2.41
CA GLU A 26 -14.26 -1.41 -2.75
C GLU A 26 -14.66 -2.18 -1.48
N PRO A 27 -15.68 -3.07 -1.53
CA PRO A 27 -16.20 -3.77 -0.35
C PRO A 27 -15.13 -4.45 0.52
N PHE A 28 -14.12 -5.06 -0.11
CA PHE A 28 -13.00 -5.70 0.58
C PHE A 28 -11.66 -4.99 0.33
N GLY A 29 -11.72 -3.74 -0.13
CA GLY A 29 -10.57 -2.89 -0.41
C GLY A 29 -9.82 -2.48 0.85
N PRO A 30 -8.81 -1.60 0.74
CA PRO A 30 -7.93 -1.23 1.84
C PRO A 30 -8.63 -0.75 3.12
N LEU A 31 -9.78 -0.07 3.01
CA LEU A 31 -10.52 0.48 4.15
C LEU A 31 -11.46 -0.52 4.85
N SER A 32 -11.58 -1.74 4.32
CA SER A 32 -12.44 -2.80 4.90
C SER A 32 -11.82 -3.48 6.12
N ALA A 33 -10.50 -3.39 6.32
CA ALA A 33 -9.82 -4.04 7.44
C ALA A 33 -10.27 -3.44 8.78
N THR A 34 -10.81 -4.28 9.67
CA THR A 34 -11.33 -3.85 10.97
C THR A 34 -10.35 -4.05 12.11
N ALA A 35 -9.45 -5.04 12.01
CA ALA A 35 -8.40 -5.31 12.99
C ALA A 35 -7.13 -5.87 12.34
N LEU A 36 -6.05 -5.91 13.11
CA LEU A 36 -4.79 -6.54 12.78
C LEU A 36 -4.31 -7.33 13.99
N HIS A 37 -4.35 -8.67 13.87
CA HIS A 37 -3.84 -9.58 14.90
C HIS A 37 -2.56 -10.23 14.42
N TRP A 38 -1.59 -10.36 15.31
CA TRP A 38 -0.37 -11.10 15.03
C TRP A 38 -0.43 -12.44 15.73
N ILE A 39 -0.42 -13.53 14.97
CA ILE A 39 -0.56 -14.89 15.53
C ILE A 39 0.82 -15.50 15.80
N GLY A 40 0.90 -16.33 16.85
CA GLY A 40 2.11 -17.03 17.27
C GLY A 40 1.95 -18.56 17.20
N ALA A 41 2.93 -19.29 17.74
CA ALA A 41 2.95 -20.75 17.67
C ALA A 41 1.86 -21.42 18.53
N GLU A 42 1.48 -20.78 19.63
CA GLU A 42 0.40 -21.24 20.49
C GLU A 42 -0.96 -20.91 19.86
N PRO A 43 -1.89 -21.89 19.76
CA PRO A 43 -3.23 -21.64 19.25
C PRO A 43 -4.02 -20.62 20.07
N GLU A 44 -4.57 -19.59 19.42
CA GLU A 44 -5.29 -18.48 20.05
C GLU A 44 -6.61 -18.15 19.31
N GLU A 45 -7.63 -17.74 20.07
CA GLU A 45 -8.91 -17.23 19.55
C GLU A 45 -8.91 -15.69 19.55
N PHE A 46 -9.60 -15.10 18.58
CA PHE A 46 -9.77 -13.65 18.49
C PHE A 46 -11.26 -13.29 18.54
N PRO A 47 -11.65 -12.19 19.21
CA PRO A 47 -13.07 -11.86 19.41
C PRO A 47 -13.83 -11.52 18.11
N ASP A 48 -13.10 -11.15 17.05
CA ASP A 48 -13.62 -10.64 15.79
C ASP A 48 -13.21 -11.49 14.57
N VAL A 49 -12.64 -12.68 14.81
CA VAL A 49 -12.33 -13.67 13.77
C VAL A 49 -12.63 -15.07 14.31
N PRO A 50 -13.43 -15.90 13.60
CA PRO A 50 -13.76 -17.25 14.07
C PRO A 50 -12.55 -18.19 14.02
N GLY A 51 -12.62 -19.27 14.80
CA GLY A 51 -11.62 -20.33 14.82
C GLY A 51 -10.43 -20.08 15.75
N LEU A 52 -9.59 -21.11 15.86
CA LEU A 52 -8.38 -21.12 16.67
C LEU A 52 -7.15 -21.10 15.76
N TRP A 53 -6.28 -20.10 15.92
CA TRP A 53 -5.23 -19.78 14.96
C TRP A 53 -3.84 -19.94 15.56
N SER A 54 -2.91 -20.51 14.78
CA SER A 54 -1.49 -20.50 15.11
C SER A 54 -0.61 -20.40 13.86
N ALA A 55 0.60 -19.88 14.03
CA ALA A 55 1.64 -19.91 13.03
C ALA A 55 3.02 -20.18 13.63
N SER A 56 3.80 -21.04 12.98
CA SER A 56 5.21 -21.25 13.31
C SER A 56 6.12 -20.22 12.65
N ASP A 57 7.35 -20.12 13.14
CA ASP A 57 8.37 -19.18 12.65
C ASP A 57 8.76 -19.41 11.17
N ASP A 58 8.57 -20.63 10.65
CA ASP A 58 8.76 -20.96 9.22
C ASP A 58 7.55 -20.58 8.34
N GLY A 59 6.54 -19.93 8.92
CA GLY A 59 5.38 -19.39 8.22
C GLY A 59 4.24 -20.40 8.02
N ARG A 60 4.31 -21.63 8.55
CA ARG A 60 3.16 -22.55 8.47
C ARG A 60 2.04 -22.03 9.34
N VAL A 61 0.88 -21.85 8.72
CA VAL A 61 -0.32 -21.35 9.39
C VAL A 61 -1.33 -22.48 9.51
N THR A 62 -1.85 -22.65 10.72
CA THR A 62 -2.93 -23.59 11.01
C THR A 62 -4.11 -22.84 11.60
N ALA A 63 -5.32 -23.20 11.18
CA ALA A 63 -6.56 -22.75 11.77
C ALA A 63 -7.44 -23.95 12.09
N TRP A 64 -8.17 -23.92 13.19
CA TRP A 64 -9.20 -24.92 13.49
C TRP A 64 -10.58 -24.26 13.54
N PHE A 65 -11.55 -24.83 12.83
CA PHE A 65 -12.91 -24.30 12.72
C PHE A 65 -13.97 -25.33 13.13
N VAL A 66 -15.06 -24.86 13.70
CA VAL A 66 -16.30 -25.64 13.85
C VAL A 66 -17.26 -25.35 12.71
N SER A 67 -18.20 -26.25 12.43
CA SER A 67 -19.22 -26.04 11.39
C SER A 67 -20.03 -24.75 11.58
N ALA A 68 -20.23 -24.32 12.83
CA ALA A 68 -20.96 -23.09 13.16
C ALA A 68 -20.22 -21.80 12.75
N ASP A 69 -18.91 -21.85 12.53
CA ASP A 69 -18.11 -20.68 12.13
C ASP A 69 -18.45 -20.20 10.72
N GLY A 70 -18.93 -21.10 9.85
CA GLY A 70 -19.36 -20.76 8.49
C GLY A 70 -18.24 -20.26 7.58
N VAL A 71 -16.98 -20.60 7.88
CA VAL A 71 -15.82 -20.21 7.09
C VAL A 71 -15.68 -21.12 5.88
N THR A 72 -15.31 -20.56 4.73
CA THR A 72 -14.96 -21.32 3.53
C THR A 72 -13.59 -20.93 2.99
N LEU A 73 -12.89 -21.91 2.44
CA LEU A 73 -11.61 -21.77 1.75
C LEU A 73 -11.77 -22.36 0.35
N ASP A 74 -11.45 -21.58 -0.68
CA ASP A 74 -11.57 -21.97 -2.08
C ASP A 74 -12.97 -22.55 -2.44
N GLY A 75 -14.01 -22.01 -1.80
CA GLY A 75 -15.41 -22.42 -2.00
C GLY A 75 -15.86 -23.65 -1.22
N ALA A 76 -14.98 -24.30 -0.45
CA ALA A 76 -15.31 -25.44 0.40
C ALA A 76 -15.41 -25.03 1.88
N ALA A 77 -16.33 -25.64 2.62
CA ALA A 77 -16.47 -25.41 4.06
C ALA A 77 -15.19 -25.81 4.81
N ALA A 78 -14.63 -24.88 5.57
CA ALA A 78 -13.49 -25.13 6.45
C ALA A 78 -14.00 -25.68 7.78
N GLN A 79 -13.60 -26.91 8.13
CA GLN A 79 -13.99 -27.60 9.35
C GLN A 79 -12.83 -28.43 9.87
N GLY A 80 -12.68 -28.48 11.19
CA GLY A 80 -11.51 -29.08 11.82
C GLY A 80 -10.24 -28.29 11.49
N THR A 81 -9.10 -28.98 11.51
CA THR A 81 -7.79 -28.37 11.27
C THR A 81 -7.55 -28.13 9.78
N VAL A 82 -7.24 -26.89 9.42
CA VAL A 82 -6.93 -26.44 8.06
C VAL A 82 -5.52 -25.86 8.04
N SER A 83 -4.73 -26.25 7.04
CA SER A 83 -3.41 -25.68 6.77
C SER A 83 -3.52 -24.58 5.70
N LEU A 84 -2.98 -23.40 5.99
CA LEU A 84 -3.07 -22.21 5.14
C LEU A 84 -1.70 -21.75 4.61
N GLY A 85 -0.63 -22.49 4.92
CA GLY A 85 0.75 -22.12 4.58
C GLY A 85 1.68 -23.31 4.30
N PRO A 86 3.00 -23.08 4.19
CA PRO A 86 3.70 -21.88 4.67
C PRO A 86 3.42 -20.61 3.86
N LEU A 87 3.31 -19.48 4.56
CA LEU A 87 3.22 -18.13 3.99
C LEU A 87 4.50 -17.37 4.35
N THR A 88 5.19 -16.83 3.36
CA THR A 88 6.46 -16.13 3.54
C THR A 88 6.49 -14.83 2.75
N GLY A 89 7.45 -13.95 3.05
CA GLY A 89 7.62 -12.69 2.31
C GLY A 89 6.34 -11.84 2.30
N SER A 90 5.73 -11.72 1.12
CA SER A 90 4.48 -10.97 0.90
C SER A 90 3.24 -11.84 0.69
N ASP A 91 3.36 -13.17 0.83
CA ASP A 91 2.26 -14.12 0.62
C ASP A 91 1.03 -13.76 1.45
N ALA A 92 -0.14 -14.05 0.88
CA ALA A 92 -1.41 -13.92 1.56
C ALA A 92 -2.40 -15.01 1.10
N ARG A 93 -3.38 -15.28 1.96
CA ARG A 93 -4.56 -16.10 1.70
C ARG A 93 -5.79 -15.37 2.20
N VAL A 94 -6.92 -15.63 1.58
CA VAL A 94 -8.20 -15.04 1.95
C VAL A 94 -9.20 -16.17 2.16
N LEU A 95 -9.85 -16.18 3.31
CA LEU A 95 -10.97 -17.05 3.61
C LEU A 95 -12.26 -16.23 3.56
N GLU A 96 -13.35 -16.83 3.08
CA GLU A 96 -14.68 -16.20 3.08
C GLU A 96 -15.41 -16.58 4.38
N TRP A 97 -16.09 -15.61 4.99
CA TRP A 97 -16.80 -15.78 6.26
C TRP A 97 -18.10 -14.97 6.22
N GLY A 98 -19.18 -15.61 5.76
CA GLY A 98 -20.46 -14.92 5.54
C GLY A 98 -20.33 -13.80 4.49
N ASP A 99 -20.62 -12.57 4.89
CA ASP A 99 -20.43 -11.34 4.09
C ASP A 99 -19.06 -10.66 4.34
N ARG A 100 -18.21 -11.27 5.16
CA ARG A 100 -16.87 -10.80 5.52
C ARG A 100 -15.79 -11.69 4.93
N ARG A 101 -14.55 -11.22 5.03
CA ARG A 101 -13.35 -11.97 4.65
C ARG A 101 -12.32 -11.98 5.77
N ILE A 102 -11.47 -12.98 5.76
CA ILE A 102 -10.34 -13.10 6.66
C ILE A 102 -9.08 -13.16 5.81
N GLU A 103 -8.27 -12.11 5.82
CA GLU A 103 -6.95 -12.12 5.20
C GLU A 103 -5.92 -12.67 6.18
N VAL A 104 -5.15 -13.66 5.75
CA VAL A 104 -4.01 -14.23 6.45
C VAL A 104 -2.77 -13.90 5.63
N ALA A 105 -1.84 -13.12 6.16
CA ALA A 105 -0.74 -12.58 5.37
C ALA A 105 0.60 -12.60 6.10
N ALA A 106 1.67 -12.97 5.40
CA ALA A 106 3.03 -12.85 5.88
C ALA A 106 3.48 -11.38 5.81
N ARG A 107 3.96 -10.81 6.92
CA ARG A 107 4.46 -9.43 7.01
C ARG A 107 5.62 -9.37 8.00
N GLY A 108 6.81 -8.93 7.54
CA GLY A 108 7.98 -8.76 8.42
C GLY A 108 8.41 -10.04 9.16
N GLY A 109 8.24 -11.21 8.52
CA GLY A 109 8.55 -12.52 9.13
C GLY A 109 7.57 -12.94 10.23
N ARG A 110 6.36 -12.38 10.26
CA ARG A 110 5.25 -12.79 11.13
C ARG A 110 4.00 -13.00 10.28
N ILE A 111 3.00 -13.67 10.86
CA ILE A 111 1.70 -13.84 10.22
C ILE A 111 0.68 -12.89 10.86
N ALA A 112 0.05 -12.10 10.00
CA ALA A 112 -1.03 -11.19 10.32
C ALA A 112 -2.37 -11.82 9.94
N LEU A 113 -3.33 -11.77 10.85
CA LEU A 113 -4.73 -12.08 10.62
C LEU A 113 -5.52 -10.76 10.58
N ARG A 114 -6.25 -10.53 9.49
CA ARG A 114 -7.02 -9.28 9.27
C ARG A 114 -8.45 -9.60 8.81
N PRO A 115 -9.44 -9.44 9.70
CA PRO A 115 -10.83 -9.42 9.27
C PRO A 115 -11.10 -8.21 8.37
N ARG A 116 -11.91 -8.43 7.33
CA ARG A 116 -12.35 -7.45 6.35
C ARG A 116 -13.86 -7.43 6.30
N ASP A 117 -14.43 -6.28 6.66
CA ASP A 117 -15.86 -6.06 6.70
C ASP A 117 -16.25 -4.97 5.67
N PRO A 118 -17.15 -5.26 4.71
CA PRO A 118 -17.63 -4.24 3.79
C PRO A 118 -18.41 -3.12 4.49
N GLY A 119 -18.97 -3.38 5.67
CA GLY A 119 -19.58 -2.42 6.58
C GLY A 119 -18.60 -1.72 7.53
N SER A 120 -17.29 -1.90 7.38
CA SER A 120 -16.26 -1.26 8.23
C SER A 120 -16.55 0.23 8.45
N PRO A 121 -16.57 0.74 9.69
CA PRO A 121 -16.77 2.16 9.98
C PRO A 121 -15.79 3.08 9.24
N VAL A 122 -14.54 2.65 9.04
CA VAL A 122 -13.53 3.40 8.29
C VAL A 122 -13.96 3.57 6.83
N ARG A 123 -14.49 2.51 6.20
CA ARG A 123 -14.96 2.54 4.82
C ARG A 123 -16.25 3.33 4.66
N VAL A 124 -17.27 3.04 5.48
CA VAL A 124 -18.61 3.64 5.29
C VAL A 124 -18.66 5.12 5.70
N ARG A 125 -17.75 5.59 6.55
CA ARG A 125 -17.60 7.00 6.93
C ARG A 125 -16.55 7.74 6.10
N TYR A 126 -15.91 7.06 5.15
CA TYR A 126 -14.90 7.67 4.29
C TYR A 126 -15.52 8.78 3.45
N ALA A 127 -15.04 10.01 3.64
CA ALA A 127 -15.56 11.21 2.98
C ALA A 127 -14.71 11.65 1.79
N GLY A 128 -13.76 10.81 1.38
CA GLY A 128 -12.79 11.09 0.34
C GLY A 128 -11.48 11.70 0.85
N THR A 129 -10.50 11.74 -0.03
CA THR A 129 -9.18 12.35 0.20
C THR A 129 -8.96 13.51 -0.74
N GLY A 130 -8.53 14.65 -0.18
CA GLY A 130 -8.18 15.81 -0.99
C GLY A 130 -6.85 15.61 -1.72
N THR A 131 -6.68 16.30 -2.85
CA THR A 131 -5.40 16.38 -3.56
C THR A 131 -4.95 17.83 -3.71
N PHE A 132 -3.66 18.04 -3.90
CA PHE A 132 -3.16 19.30 -4.46
C PHE A 132 -3.75 19.52 -5.86
N PRO A 133 -3.89 20.78 -6.31
CA PRO A 133 -4.17 21.07 -7.72
C PRO A 133 -3.15 20.38 -8.61
N ALA A 134 -3.63 19.74 -9.68
CA ALA A 134 -2.76 19.06 -10.65
C ALA A 134 -1.85 20.07 -11.34
N ASP A 135 -0.55 19.79 -11.35
CA ASP A 135 0.46 20.66 -11.95
C ASP A 135 1.46 19.81 -12.78
N PRO A 136 1.57 20.06 -14.10
CA PRO A 136 2.47 19.31 -14.96
C PRO A 136 3.96 19.48 -14.60
N ASP A 137 4.34 20.52 -13.86
CA ASP A 137 5.73 20.71 -13.41
C ASP A 137 6.15 19.65 -12.38
N TRP A 138 5.20 18.94 -11.77
CA TRP A 138 5.43 17.80 -10.89
C TRP A 138 5.56 16.45 -11.63
N VAL A 139 5.62 16.47 -12.97
CA VAL A 139 6.00 15.31 -13.78
C VAL A 139 7.51 15.34 -14.04
N VAL A 140 8.24 14.50 -13.32
CA VAL A 140 9.71 14.47 -13.36
C VAL A 140 10.20 13.35 -14.24
N THR A 141 11.02 13.70 -15.24
CA THR A 141 11.85 12.74 -15.98
C THR A 141 13.19 12.58 -15.26
N ALA A 142 13.51 11.36 -14.86
CA ALA A 142 14.71 11.03 -14.10
C ALA A 142 15.55 9.99 -14.85
N ARG A 143 16.87 10.00 -14.58
CA ARG A 143 17.77 8.95 -15.01
C ARG A 143 17.53 7.70 -14.17
N TYR A 144 17.20 6.58 -14.82
CA TYR A 144 17.14 5.27 -14.18
C TYR A 144 18.55 4.69 -14.07
N VAL A 145 18.92 4.26 -12.85
CA VAL A 145 20.18 3.60 -12.58
C VAL A 145 19.89 2.20 -12.01
N PRO A 146 20.18 1.13 -12.77
CA PRO A 146 20.00 -0.25 -12.31
C PRO A 146 20.85 -0.56 -11.07
N ARG A 147 20.38 -1.50 -10.25
CA ARG A 147 21.06 -1.96 -9.04
C ARG A 147 21.31 -3.47 -9.07
N THR A 148 22.51 -3.88 -8.66
CA THR A 148 22.87 -5.28 -8.41
C THR A 148 23.56 -5.41 -7.04
N PRO A 149 23.09 -6.27 -6.11
CA PRO A 149 21.87 -7.08 -6.21
C PRO A 149 20.60 -6.22 -6.20
N ALA A 150 19.54 -6.67 -6.88
CA ALA A 150 18.26 -5.97 -7.01
C ALA A 150 17.38 -6.06 -5.74
N THR A 151 17.99 -5.89 -4.58
CA THR A 151 17.34 -5.94 -3.26
C THR A 151 17.93 -4.89 -2.34
N VAL A 152 17.09 -4.33 -1.47
CA VAL A 152 17.49 -3.41 -0.40
C VAL A 152 16.83 -3.83 0.91
N GLU A 153 17.51 -3.55 2.02
CA GLU A 153 16.93 -3.72 3.34
C GLU A 153 16.08 -2.49 3.69
N VAL A 154 14.84 -2.72 4.11
CA VAL A 154 13.91 -1.67 4.55
C VAL A 154 13.29 -2.03 5.90
N ASP A 155 12.81 -1.01 6.62
CA ASP A 155 11.99 -1.22 7.80
C ASP A 155 10.71 -2.01 7.42
N SER A 156 10.40 -3.04 8.19
CA SER A 156 9.18 -3.81 8.01
C SER A 156 7.98 -3.14 8.70
N ALA A 157 6.79 -3.66 8.47
CA ALA A 157 5.60 -3.23 9.21
C ALA A 157 5.61 -3.61 10.70
N VAL A 158 6.57 -4.44 11.14
CA VAL A 158 6.77 -4.81 12.54
C VAL A 158 7.88 -3.91 13.12
N PRO A 159 7.61 -3.14 14.19
CA PRO A 159 8.60 -2.27 14.80
C PRO A 159 9.90 -3.00 15.16
N GLY A 160 11.04 -2.39 14.80
CA GLY A 160 12.37 -2.92 15.11
C GLY A 160 12.83 -4.09 14.24
N ARG A 161 12.08 -4.45 13.19
CA ARG A 161 12.47 -5.49 12.22
C ARG A 161 12.65 -4.91 10.83
N THR A 162 13.66 -5.41 10.13
CA THR A 162 13.89 -5.13 8.72
C THR A 162 13.41 -6.29 7.84
N GLN A 163 13.23 -6.02 6.55
CA GLN A 163 12.96 -7.02 5.52
C GLN A 163 13.70 -6.67 4.23
N GLN A 164 14.08 -7.70 3.48
CA GLN A 164 14.61 -7.50 2.14
C GLN A 164 13.46 -7.23 1.17
N GLN A 165 13.57 -6.15 0.40
CA GLN A 165 12.60 -5.79 -0.63
C GLN A 165 13.29 -5.73 -1.99
N ARG A 166 12.61 -6.23 -3.03
CA ARG A 166 13.08 -6.11 -4.40
C ARG A 166 13.13 -4.64 -4.83
N SER A 167 14.29 -4.24 -5.32
CA SER A 167 14.62 -2.89 -5.77
C SER A 167 15.53 -2.98 -6.98
N PRO A 168 14.99 -2.97 -8.21
CA PRO A 168 15.78 -3.15 -9.42
C PRO A 168 16.66 -1.94 -9.79
N GLY A 169 16.42 -0.77 -9.19
CA GLY A 169 17.20 0.42 -9.47
C GLY A 169 16.77 1.65 -8.67
N ARG A 170 17.30 2.80 -9.05
CA ARG A 170 16.97 4.11 -8.47
C ARG A 170 16.71 5.15 -9.56
N ALA A 171 15.92 6.16 -9.24
CA ALA A 171 15.73 7.36 -10.05
C ALA A 171 16.68 8.47 -9.58
N GLU A 172 17.47 9.04 -10.49
CA GLU A 172 18.35 10.17 -10.24
C GLU A 172 17.86 11.40 -11.00
N PHE A 173 17.62 12.50 -10.30
CA PHE A 173 17.16 13.76 -10.89
C PHE A 173 17.56 14.95 -10.01
N THR A 174 17.27 16.16 -10.49
CA THR A 174 17.47 17.39 -9.72
C THR A 174 16.11 18.07 -9.54
N LEU A 175 15.81 18.50 -8.32
CA LEU A 175 14.64 19.30 -8.01
C LEU A 175 15.12 20.62 -7.41
N GLY A 176 14.91 21.72 -8.14
CA GLY A 176 15.56 23.00 -7.85
C GLY A 176 17.09 22.86 -7.95
N GLU A 177 17.79 23.11 -6.84
CA GLU A 177 19.25 22.95 -6.73
C GLU A 177 19.66 21.62 -6.09
N THR A 178 18.69 20.80 -5.64
CA THR A 178 18.96 19.58 -4.88
C THR A 178 19.03 18.37 -5.81
N ARG A 179 20.17 17.67 -5.79
CA ARG A 179 20.29 16.35 -6.44
C ARG A 179 19.62 15.29 -5.57
N ILE A 180 18.75 14.50 -6.18
CA ILE A 180 17.93 13.49 -5.52
C ILE A 180 18.20 12.13 -6.18
N ALA A 181 18.34 11.09 -5.36
CA ALA A 181 18.47 9.71 -5.80
C ALA A 181 17.51 8.84 -4.97
N LEU A 182 16.44 8.34 -5.59
CA LEU A 182 15.37 7.61 -4.90
C LEU A 182 15.37 6.14 -5.29
N THR A 183 15.41 5.27 -4.29
CA THR A 183 15.28 3.82 -4.45
C THR A 183 13.87 3.47 -4.93
N LEU A 184 13.77 2.65 -5.99
CA LEU A 184 12.52 2.19 -6.59
C LEU A 184 12.29 0.71 -6.29
N PHE A 185 11.05 0.34 -5.97
CA PHE A 185 10.66 -1.00 -5.58
C PHE A 185 9.80 -1.68 -6.64
N GLY A 186 9.88 -3.01 -6.72
CA GLY A 186 9.06 -3.81 -7.63
C GLY A 186 9.85 -4.89 -8.35
N ASP A 187 9.20 -5.55 -9.29
CA ASP A 187 9.82 -6.57 -10.11
C ASP A 187 10.54 -5.96 -11.32
N ASP A 188 11.72 -6.49 -11.64
CA ASP A 188 12.53 -5.96 -12.74
C ASP A 188 11.91 -6.15 -14.12
N ALA A 189 10.93 -7.04 -14.27
CA ALA A 189 10.16 -7.19 -15.51
C ALA A 189 9.00 -6.19 -15.64
N ALA A 190 8.61 -5.50 -14.55
CA ALA A 190 7.44 -4.63 -14.54
C ALA A 190 7.77 -3.24 -15.13
N PRO A 191 7.00 -2.71 -16.09
CA PRO A 191 7.27 -1.38 -16.65
C PRO A 191 7.07 -0.26 -15.62
N ALA A 192 6.14 -0.45 -14.68
CA ALA A 192 5.92 0.47 -13.56
C ALA A 192 6.55 -0.11 -12.28
N LEU A 193 7.46 0.66 -11.69
CA LEU A 193 7.98 0.45 -10.35
C LEU A 193 7.21 1.33 -9.37
N GLN A 194 7.43 1.13 -8.08
CA GLN A 194 6.84 1.93 -7.02
C GLN A 194 7.92 2.71 -6.27
N LEU A 195 7.73 4.01 -6.16
CA LEU A 195 8.47 4.85 -5.22
C LEU A 195 7.65 4.97 -3.93
N ILE A 196 8.26 4.56 -2.82
CA ILE A 196 7.75 4.82 -1.46
C ILE A 196 8.62 5.92 -0.88
N PHE A 197 8.05 7.08 -0.56
CA PHE A 197 8.81 8.26 -0.14
C PHE A 197 8.11 9.05 0.97
N ALA A 198 8.88 9.88 1.65
CA ALA A 198 8.37 10.94 2.51
C ALA A 198 9.12 12.23 2.18
N ASP A 199 8.47 13.37 2.38
CA ASP A 199 9.01 14.67 2.02
C ASP A 199 8.61 15.75 3.05
N ALA A 200 9.09 16.98 2.87
CA ALA A 200 8.86 18.04 3.84
C ALA A 200 7.39 18.51 3.96
N THR A 201 6.50 18.15 3.03
CA THR A 201 5.05 18.39 3.17
C THR A 201 4.40 17.51 4.24
N GLY A 202 5.08 16.45 4.70
CA GLY A 202 4.59 15.60 5.79
C GLY A 202 4.47 16.32 7.14
N ALA A 203 5.13 17.47 7.28
CA ALA A 203 5.04 18.29 8.49
C ALA A 203 3.63 18.90 8.69
N ASP A 204 2.90 19.15 7.60
CA ASP A 204 1.69 19.98 7.62
C ASP A 204 0.56 19.51 6.68
N LEU A 205 0.87 19.02 5.47
CA LEU A 205 -0.10 18.80 4.40
C LEU A 205 -0.33 17.33 4.02
N THR A 206 0.72 16.50 4.01
CA THR A 206 0.65 15.11 3.54
C THR A 206 0.83 14.10 4.67
N PHE A 207 0.59 12.82 4.40
CA PHE A 207 0.76 11.78 5.42
C PHE A 207 2.25 11.61 5.75
N PRO A 208 2.68 11.85 7.01
CA PRO A 208 4.11 12.02 7.34
C PRO A 208 4.94 10.76 7.17
N ALA A 209 4.34 9.58 7.30
CA ALA A 209 5.11 8.33 7.33
C ALA A 209 5.54 7.87 5.94
N ALA A 210 4.67 8.01 4.93
CA ALA A 210 4.93 7.57 3.56
C ALA A 210 3.86 8.04 2.57
N ARG A 211 4.26 8.16 1.31
CA ARG A 211 3.40 8.26 0.13
C ARG A 211 3.90 7.30 -0.94
N PHE A 212 2.99 6.77 -1.75
CA PHE A 212 3.32 5.86 -2.85
C PHE A 212 3.07 6.55 -4.18
N VAL A 213 4.01 6.47 -5.11
CA VAL A 213 3.86 6.98 -6.46
C VAL A 213 4.43 5.99 -7.47
N PRO A 214 3.74 5.70 -8.58
CA PRO A 214 4.31 4.92 -9.67
C PRO A 214 5.50 5.64 -10.32
N ALA A 215 6.55 4.88 -10.62
CA ALA A 215 7.70 5.31 -11.39
C ALA A 215 7.76 4.46 -12.66
N VAL A 216 7.40 5.04 -13.80
CA VAL A 216 7.24 4.32 -15.07
C VAL A 216 8.54 4.36 -15.86
N ARG A 217 9.16 3.21 -16.07
CA ARG A 217 10.33 3.09 -16.95
C ARG A 217 9.86 3.25 -18.39
N VAL A 218 10.40 4.23 -19.08
CA VAL A 218 10.09 4.48 -20.50
C VAL A 218 11.13 3.84 -21.41
N ASP A 219 12.36 3.66 -20.92
CA ASP A 219 13.44 2.91 -21.56
C ASP A 219 14.46 2.41 -20.50
N ALA A 220 15.64 1.96 -20.94
CA ALA A 220 16.69 1.40 -20.09
C ALA A 220 17.39 2.42 -19.17
N GLU A 221 17.34 3.72 -19.50
CA GLU A 221 18.05 4.79 -18.78
C GLU A 221 17.11 5.86 -18.24
N THR A 222 15.81 5.77 -18.52
CA THR A 222 14.84 6.82 -18.20
C THR A 222 13.62 6.27 -17.46
N VAL A 223 13.26 6.96 -16.38
CA VAL A 223 12.04 6.72 -15.61
C VAL A 223 11.29 8.02 -15.40
N VAL A 224 9.97 7.99 -15.55
CA VAL A 224 9.08 9.13 -15.31
C VAL A 224 8.32 8.94 -14.02
N ILE A 225 8.33 9.96 -13.16
CA ILE A 225 7.62 10.01 -11.89
C ILE A 225 6.64 11.17 -11.94
N ASP A 226 5.35 10.87 -11.96
CA ASP A 226 4.28 11.87 -11.88
C ASP A 226 3.86 12.02 -10.42
N PHE A 227 4.40 13.01 -9.70
CA PHE A 227 4.09 13.22 -8.28
C PHE A 227 2.63 13.65 -8.05
N ASN A 228 1.90 14.10 -9.08
CA ASN A 228 0.45 14.29 -8.99
C ASN A 228 -0.27 12.96 -8.71
N ARG A 229 0.36 11.83 -9.05
CA ARG A 229 -0.16 10.49 -8.78
C ARG A 229 0.28 9.89 -7.45
N ALA A 230 0.88 10.69 -6.57
CA ALA A 230 1.22 10.25 -5.23
C ALA A 230 -0.06 10.02 -4.40
N VAL A 231 -0.19 8.83 -3.81
CA VAL A 231 -1.33 8.41 -2.99
C VAL A 231 -0.90 8.07 -1.57
N ASN A 232 -1.82 8.23 -0.63
CA ASN A 232 -1.63 7.76 0.73
C ASN A 232 -1.70 6.24 0.80
N PRO A 233 -0.81 5.60 1.57
CA PRO A 233 -0.90 4.18 1.83
C PRO A 233 -2.05 3.85 2.79
N PRO A 234 -2.53 2.60 2.86
CA PRO A 234 -3.69 2.23 3.68
C PRO A 234 -3.58 2.57 5.18
N CYS A 235 -2.37 2.54 5.75
CA CYS A 235 -2.10 2.93 7.14
C CYS A 235 -2.33 4.43 7.43
N ALA A 236 -2.46 5.28 6.41
CA ALA A 236 -2.91 6.65 6.61
C ALA A 236 -4.35 6.71 7.12
N TYR A 237 -5.17 5.70 6.81
CA TYR A 237 -6.60 5.66 7.09
C TYR A 237 -6.97 4.70 8.23
N SER A 238 -6.18 3.65 8.45
CA SER A 238 -6.51 2.59 9.41
C SER A 238 -5.28 2.05 10.13
N ALA A 239 -5.37 1.93 11.46
CA ALA A 239 -4.37 1.27 12.28
C ALA A 239 -4.28 -0.25 12.00
N SER A 240 -5.31 -0.81 11.37
CA SER A 240 -5.38 -2.23 10.98
C SER A 240 -4.60 -2.53 9.69
N ALA A 241 -3.94 -1.53 9.11
CA ALA A 241 -3.11 -1.69 7.91
C ALA A 241 -1.61 -1.64 8.23
N THR A 242 -0.87 -2.53 7.57
CA THR A 242 0.58 -2.57 7.60
C THR A 242 1.15 -1.89 6.36
N CYS A 243 2.08 -0.96 6.51
CA CYS A 243 2.77 -0.30 5.40
C CYS A 243 4.28 -0.40 5.53
N PRO A 244 5.02 -0.53 4.42
CA PRO A 244 6.46 -0.28 4.42
C PRO A 244 6.75 1.20 4.71
N LEU A 245 7.82 1.46 5.45
CA LEU A 245 8.37 2.82 5.56
C LEU A 245 9.39 3.06 4.45
N PRO A 246 9.52 4.31 3.95
CA PRO A 246 10.55 4.64 3.00
C PRO A 246 11.94 4.46 3.62
N PRO A 247 12.93 3.95 2.87
CA PRO A 247 14.32 3.94 3.32
C PRO A 247 14.83 5.38 3.48
N PRO A 248 15.93 5.60 4.24
CA PRO A 248 16.42 6.95 4.54
C PRO A 248 16.63 7.84 3.31
N GLU A 249 17.15 7.29 2.20
CA GLU A 249 17.37 8.04 0.96
C GLU A 249 16.08 8.51 0.28
N ASN A 250 14.95 7.86 0.58
CA ASN A 250 13.62 8.24 0.07
C ASN A 250 12.89 9.23 1.00
N ARG A 251 13.53 9.69 2.08
CA ARG A 251 13.02 10.72 2.99
C ARG A 251 13.70 12.04 2.64
N ILE A 252 13.08 12.83 1.79
CA ILE A 252 13.69 14.03 1.20
C ILE A 252 13.29 15.30 1.94
N ALA A 253 14.18 16.29 1.99
CA ALA A 253 13.91 17.58 2.65
C ALA A 253 13.16 18.58 1.76
N VAL A 254 12.97 18.26 0.47
CA VAL A 254 12.22 19.10 -0.47
C VAL A 254 10.72 18.94 -0.23
N ARG A 255 9.94 20.01 -0.39
CA ARG A 255 8.47 19.93 -0.36
C ARG A 255 7.95 19.50 -1.72
N ILE A 256 7.18 18.41 -1.78
CA ILE A 256 6.48 17.99 -3.00
C ILE A 256 4.99 18.23 -2.82
N GLU A 257 4.54 19.39 -3.30
CA GLU A 257 3.16 19.89 -3.20
C GLU A 257 2.30 19.37 -4.37
N ALA A 258 2.27 18.04 -4.51
CA ALA A 258 1.52 17.30 -5.51
C ALA A 258 0.93 16.02 -4.92
N GLY A 259 -0.16 15.52 -5.52
CA GLY A 259 -0.81 14.28 -5.12
C GLY A 259 -1.76 14.41 -3.94
N GLU A 260 -1.99 13.32 -3.22
CA GLU A 260 -2.92 13.30 -2.09
C GLU A 260 -2.39 14.04 -0.86
N LEU A 261 -3.31 14.76 -0.21
CA LEU A 261 -3.15 15.32 1.12
C LEU A 261 -3.39 14.25 2.18
N ARG A 262 -2.99 14.49 3.42
CA ARG A 262 -3.31 13.57 4.52
C ARG A 262 -4.83 13.48 4.73
N PRO A 263 -5.34 12.33 5.22
CA PRO A 263 -6.77 12.16 5.45
C PRO A 263 -7.35 13.25 6.36
N GLY A 264 -8.55 13.73 6.02
CA GLY A 264 -9.25 14.79 6.74
C GLY A 264 -8.83 16.23 6.36
N LEU A 265 -7.73 16.41 5.63
CA LEU A 265 -7.36 17.70 5.07
C LEU A 265 -8.04 17.92 3.71
N ARG A 266 -8.54 19.13 3.47
CA ARG A 266 -9.05 19.55 2.16
C ARG A 266 -8.01 20.41 1.46
N SER A 267 -8.03 20.40 0.14
CA SER A 267 -7.12 21.22 -0.68
C SER A 267 -7.21 22.68 -0.25
N PRO A 268 -6.08 23.32 0.11
CA PRO A 268 -6.10 24.75 0.33
C PRO A 268 -6.52 25.41 -0.99
N SER A 269 -7.57 26.24 -0.94
CA SER A 269 -7.94 27.07 -2.08
C SER A 269 -6.73 27.93 -2.43
N ARG A 270 -6.25 27.83 -3.68
CA ARG A 270 -5.19 28.71 -4.19
C ARG A 270 -5.68 30.17 -4.07
N PRO A 271 -4.91 31.09 -3.48
CA PRO A 271 -5.30 32.49 -3.35
C PRO A 271 -5.43 33.17 -4.71
#